data_AF-A0A1Y3BGD4-F1
#
_entry.id   AF-A0A1Y3BGD4-F1
#
_cell.length_a   1.000
_cell.length_b   1.000
_cell.length_c   1.000
_cell.angle_alpha   90.00
_cell.angle_beta   90.00
_cell.angle_gamma   90.00
#
_symmetry.space_group_name_H-M   'P 1'
#
loop_
_entity.id
_entity.type
_entity.pdbx_description
1 polymer ?
#
loop_
_entity_poly.entity_id
_entity_poly.type
_entity_poly.pdbx_seq_one_letter_code
_entity_poly.pdbx_strand_id
1 'polypeptide(L)'
;VGSLQKYVENYEDACIWIRKTETLSDENLLEKFQFEFEKLVVLDYIIRNTDRGNDNWLVKQEYDDDGQLFFIKIAAIDNGLAFPFKHPDEWRGCE
;
A
#
# COMPACT_ATOMS: atom_id res chain seq x y z
N VAL A 1 -8.47 -24.45 10.59
CA VAL A 1 -7.15 -23.82 10.36
C VAL A 1 -7.38 -22.56 9.55
N GLY A 2 -6.68 -21.46 9.82
CA GLY A 2 -6.89 -20.18 9.15
C GLY A 2 -5.62 -19.33 9.18
N SER A 3 -5.65 -18.16 8.55
CA SER A 3 -4.56 -17.20 8.56
C SER A 3 -4.56 -16.37 9.84
N LEU A 4 -3.38 -16.14 10.40
CA LEU A 4 -3.16 -15.18 11.49
C LEU A 4 -2.17 -14.12 11.01
N GLN A 5 -2.67 -12.90 10.78
CA GLN A 5 -1.84 -11.76 10.39
C GLN A 5 -1.42 -10.97 11.64
N LYS A 6 -0.14 -10.58 11.69
CA LYS A 6 0.37 -9.71 12.76
C LYS A 6 -0.26 -8.32 12.64
N TYR A 7 -0.80 -7.80 13.73
CA TYR A 7 -1.30 -6.44 13.81
C TYR A 7 -0.18 -5.42 13.65
N VAL A 8 -0.47 -4.30 12.98
CA VAL A 8 0.45 -3.18 12.75
C VAL A 8 -0.12 -1.91 13.38
N GLU A 9 0.69 -1.22 14.17
CA GLU A 9 0.30 -0.01 14.91
C GLU A 9 0.70 1.27 14.17
N ASN A 10 -0.10 2.32 14.31
CA ASN A 10 0.15 3.66 13.74
C ASN A 10 0.21 3.69 12.21
N TYR A 11 -0.64 2.89 11.58
CA TYR A 11 -0.85 2.88 10.14
C TYR A 11 -2.21 3.53 9.82
N GLU A 12 -2.25 4.37 8.78
CA GLU A 12 -3.47 5.00 8.26
C GLU A 12 -3.82 4.43 6.88
N ASP A 13 -5.09 4.49 6.48
CA ASP A 13 -5.51 4.09 5.13
C ASP A 13 -4.76 4.90 4.07
N ALA A 14 -4.34 4.23 3.00
CA ALA A 14 -3.59 4.89 1.94
C ALA A 14 -4.37 6.03 1.26
N CYS A 15 -5.71 5.96 1.22
CA CYS A 15 -6.58 7.07 0.80
C CYS A 15 -6.26 8.39 1.51
N ILE A 16 -5.96 8.36 2.82
CA ILE A 16 -5.64 9.56 3.60
C ILE A 16 -4.29 10.12 3.15
N TRP A 17 -3.31 9.24 2.94
CA TRP A 17 -1.98 9.63 2.50
C TRP A 17 -1.96 10.20 1.09
N ILE A 18 -2.65 9.57 0.13
CA ILE A 18 -2.73 10.05 -1.26
C ILE A 18 -3.23 11.49 -1.32
N ARG A 19 -4.26 11.82 -0.54
CA ARG A 19 -4.77 13.21 -0.43
C ARG A 19 -3.73 14.19 0.14
N LYS A 20 -2.94 13.75 1.13
CA LYS A 20 -1.83 14.55 1.68
C LYS A 20 -0.73 14.77 0.62
N THR A 21 -0.45 13.77 -0.23
CA THR A 21 0.59 13.88 -1.27
C THR A 21 0.26 14.88 -2.38
N GLU A 22 -1.02 15.15 -2.66
CA GLU A 22 -1.42 16.16 -3.66
C GLU A 22 -0.99 17.59 -3.29
N THR A 23 -0.79 17.86 -2.00
CA THR A 23 -0.38 19.18 -1.49
C THR A 23 1.08 19.25 -1.08
N LEU A 24 1.78 18.10 -1.04
CA LEU A 24 3.19 18.00 -0.69
C LEU A 24 4.09 18.33 -1.90
N SER A 25 5.16 19.08 -1.66
CA SER A 25 6.17 19.44 -2.68
C SER A 25 7.57 18.93 -2.35
N ASP A 26 7.70 18.04 -1.35
CA ASP A 26 8.98 17.46 -0.95
C ASP A 26 9.33 16.26 -1.84
N GLU A 27 10.30 16.45 -2.74
CA GLU A 27 10.76 15.43 -3.68
C GLU A 27 11.40 14.22 -2.98
N ASN A 28 12.13 14.42 -1.88
CA ASN A 28 12.79 13.32 -1.17
C ASN A 28 11.78 12.39 -0.50
N LEU A 29 10.71 12.97 0.02
CA LEU A 29 9.59 12.24 0.61
C LEU A 29 8.86 11.40 -0.45
N LEU A 30 8.62 11.98 -1.62
CA LEU A 30 8.01 11.30 -2.75
C LEU A 30 8.86 10.14 -3.24
N GLU A 31 10.19 10.28 -3.30
CA GLU A 31 11.09 9.20 -3.69
C GLU A 31 11.03 8.01 -2.70
N LYS A 32 11.09 8.29 -1.39
CA LYS A 32 10.95 7.24 -0.36
C LYS A 32 9.60 6.53 -0.43
N PHE A 33 8.52 7.29 -0.65
CA PHE A 33 7.19 6.74 -0.81
C PHE A 33 7.09 5.88 -2.07
N GLN A 34 7.59 6.39 -3.20
CA GLN A 34 7.58 5.69 -4.49
C GLN A 34 8.27 4.34 -4.37
N PHE A 35 9.41 4.26 -3.69
CA PHE A 35 10.12 3.00 -3.47
C PHE A 35 9.29 1.97 -2.67
N GLU A 36 8.55 2.41 -1.65
CA GLU A 36 7.63 1.52 -0.92
C GLU A 36 6.43 1.11 -1.78
N PHE A 37 5.92 2.02 -2.62
CA PHE A 37 4.80 1.75 -3.51
C PHE A 37 5.18 0.77 -4.62
N GLU A 38 6.39 0.88 -5.17
CA GLU A 38 6.90 -0.08 -6.17
C GLU A 38 6.95 -1.50 -5.61
N LYS A 39 7.29 -1.69 -4.33
CA LYS A 39 7.23 -3.01 -3.68
C LYS A 39 5.81 -3.56 -3.61
N LEU A 40 4.83 -2.71 -3.30
CA LEU A 40 3.41 -3.08 -3.30
C LEU A 40 2.96 -3.51 -4.71
N VAL A 41 3.30 -2.72 -5.73
CA VAL A 41 2.98 -3.01 -7.13
C VAL A 41 3.58 -4.36 -7.56
N VAL A 42 4.86 -4.59 -7.26
CA VAL A 42 5.53 -5.86 -7.58
C VAL A 42 4.85 -7.03 -6.87
N LEU A 43 4.53 -6.89 -5.59
CA LEU A 43 3.83 -7.91 -4.81
C LEU A 43 2.48 -8.26 -5.46
N ASP A 44 1.61 -7.26 -5.65
CA ASP A 44 0.25 -7.47 -6.18
C ASP A 44 0.26 -8.00 -7.61
N TYR A 45 1.24 -7.58 -8.42
CA TYR A 45 1.39 -8.08 -9.77
C TYR A 45 1.79 -9.55 -9.80
N ILE A 46 2.77 -9.95 -8.98
CA ILE A 46 3.27 -11.34 -8.92
C ILE A 46 2.17 -12.29 -8.44
N ILE A 47 1.45 -11.93 -7.38
CA ILE A 47 0.40 -12.80 -6.81
C ILE A 47 -0.93 -12.67 -7.55
N ARG A 48 -1.01 -11.74 -8.52
CA ARG A 48 -2.24 -11.33 -9.20
C ARG A 48 -3.37 -11.08 -8.19
N ASN A 49 -3.15 -10.15 -7.28
CA ASN A 49 -4.19 -9.73 -6.35
C ASN A 49 -5.35 -9.12 -7.13
N THR A 50 -6.56 -9.65 -6.94
CA THR A 50 -7.77 -9.16 -7.64
C THR A 50 -8.55 -8.16 -6.81
N ASP A 51 -8.15 -7.91 -5.56
CA ASP A 51 -8.90 -7.09 -4.60
C ASP A 51 -7.99 -6.07 -3.89
N ARG A 52 -7.18 -5.33 -4.67
CA ARG A 52 -6.38 -4.22 -4.13
C ARG A 52 -7.09 -2.88 -4.34
N GLY A 53 -7.88 -2.47 -3.36
CA GLY A 53 -8.36 -1.09 -3.20
C GLY A 53 -7.38 -0.21 -2.39
N ASN A 54 -7.59 1.11 -2.38
CA ASN A 54 -6.78 2.08 -1.61
C ASN A 54 -7.05 2.07 -0.08
N ASP A 55 -8.03 1.28 0.34
CA ASP A 55 -8.36 0.90 1.71
C ASP A 55 -7.64 -0.39 2.14
N ASN A 56 -7.24 -1.25 1.19
CA ASN A 56 -6.58 -2.53 1.46
C ASN A 56 -5.05 -2.43 1.61
N TRP A 57 -4.49 -1.23 1.70
CA TRP A 57 -3.10 -1.02 2.07
C TRP A 57 -2.98 0.24 2.93
N LEU A 58 -2.04 0.18 3.86
CA LEU A 58 -1.87 1.21 4.86
C LEU A 58 -0.51 1.87 4.73
N VAL A 59 -0.43 3.12 5.17
CA VAL A 59 0.79 3.92 5.17
C VAL A 59 1.10 4.36 6.60
N LYS A 60 2.34 4.14 7.03
CA LYS A 60 2.89 4.68 8.27
C LYS A 60 3.90 5.77 7.95
N GLN A 61 3.85 6.85 8.70
CA GLN A 61 4.74 8.00 8.62
C GLN A 61 5.30 8.30 10.00
N GLU A 62 6.59 8.56 10.10
CA GLU A 62 7.21 9.09 11.31
C GLU A 62 8.01 10.34 10.96
N TYR A 63 7.81 11.38 11.77
CA TYR A 63 8.41 12.70 11.62
C TYR A 63 9.44 12.90 12.73
N ASP A 64 10.53 13.57 12.43
CA ASP A 64 11.57 13.89 13.40
C ASP A 64 11.13 15.07 14.28
N ASP A 65 11.97 15.44 15.25
CA ASP A 65 11.70 16.54 16.17
C ASP A 65 11.58 17.90 15.44
N ASP A 66 12.14 18.01 14.23
CA ASP A 66 12.07 19.18 13.35
C ASP A 66 10.84 19.14 12.42
N GLY A 67 10.01 18.09 12.51
CA GLY A 67 8.79 17.92 11.72
C GLY A 67 9.03 17.40 10.30
N GLN A 68 10.22 16.92 9.96
CA GLN A 68 10.54 16.32 8.66
C GLN A 68 10.26 14.81 8.68
N LEU A 69 9.73 14.29 7.57
CA LEU A 69 9.45 12.86 7.46
C LEU A 69 10.75 12.05 7.31
N PHE A 70 11.16 11.37 8.38
CA PHE A 70 12.35 10.52 8.33
C PHE A 70 12.03 9.09 7.89
N PHE A 71 10.82 8.59 8.16
CA PHE A 71 10.43 7.21 7.87
C PHE A 71 9.02 7.11 7.25
N ILE A 72 8.92 6.32 6.18
CA ILE A 72 7.66 5.94 5.55
C ILE A 72 7.65 4.45 5.25
N LYS A 73 6.50 3.81 5.44
CA LYS A 73 6.35 2.38 5.16
C LYS A 73 4.94 2.03 4.73
N ILE A 74 4.84 1.14 3.75
CA ILE A 74 3.56 0.58 3.31
C ILE A 74 3.33 -0.80 3.93
N ALA A 75 2.10 -1.07 4.36
CA ALA A 75 1.64 -2.39 4.76
C ALA A 75 0.55 -2.87 3.81
N ALA A 76 0.83 -3.92 3.03
CA ALA A 76 -0.16 -4.61 2.22
C ALA A 76 -0.99 -5.53 3.13
N ILE A 77 -2.21 -5.13 3.44
CA ILE A 77 -3.15 -5.95 4.22
C ILE A 77 -4.13 -6.66 3.29
N ASP A 78 -4.95 -7.55 3.81
CA ASP A 78 -6.01 -8.23 3.06
C ASP A 78 -5.58 -8.79 1.69
N ASN A 79 -4.76 -9.85 1.71
CA ASN A 79 -4.27 -10.53 0.52
C ASN A 79 -5.05 -11.83 0.25
N GLY A 80 -6.28 -11.95 0.79
CA GLY A 80 -7.06 -13.18 0.74
C GLY A 80 -7.54 -13.57 -0.65
N LEU A 81 -7.69 -12.58 -1.55
CA LEU A 81 -8.18 -12.74 -2.93
C LEU A 81 -7.03 -12.60 -3.93
N ALA A 82 -5.98 -13.39 -3.74
CA ALA A 82 -4.83 -13.50 -4.64
C ALA A 82 -4.65 -14.95 -5.13
N PHE A 83 -3.70 -15.16 -6.04
CA PHE A 83 -3.38 -16.46 -6.66
C PHE A 83 -4.56 -17.11 -7.41
N PRO A 84 -5.15 -16.42 -8.42
CA PRO A 84 -6.20 -17.00 -9.21
C PRO A 84 -5.68 -18.16 -10.07
N PHE A 85 -6.52 -19.18 -10.29
CA PHE A 85 -6.17 -20.36 -11.10
C PHE A 85 -6.04 -20.05 -12.60
N LYS A 86 -6.66 -18.95 -13.06
CA LYS A 86 -6.55 -18.41 -14.42
C LYS A 86 -6.61 -16.88 -14.34
N HIS A 87 -6.16 -16.19 -15.39
CA HIS A 87 -6.40 -14.75 -15.50
C HIS A 87 -7.90 -14.44 -15.60
N PRO A 88 -8.35 -13.28 -15.08
CA PRO A 88 -9.71 -12.80 -15.32
C PRO A 88 -10.04 -12.74 -16.81
N ASP A 89 -11.29 -13.05 -17.15
CA ASP A 89 -11.74 -13.12 -18.55
C ASP A 89 -11.71 -11.74 -19.23
N GLU A 90 -11.84 -10.66 -18.45
CA GLU A 90 -11.67 -9.28 -18.91
C GLU A 90 -10.74 -8.49 -17.98
N TRP A 91 -10.06 -7.49 -18.56
CA TRP A 91 -9.15 -6.62 -17.81
C TRP A 91 -9.86 -5.68 -16.83
N ARG A 92 -11.17 -5.42 -17.02
CA ARG A 92 -12.04 -4.68 -16.08
C ARG A 92 -13.01 -5.59 -15.30
N GLY A 93 -12.70 -6.87 -15.16
CA GLY A 93 -13.59 -7.85 -14.54
C GLY A 93 -13.33 -8.13 -13.05
N CYS A 94 -12.49 -7.35 -12.38
CA CYS A 94 -12.29 -7.44 -10.93
C CYS A 94 -13.12 -6.32 -10.27
N GLU A 95 -14.43 -6.55 -10.17
CA GLU A 95 -15.34 -5.86 -9.24
C GLU A 95 -15.69 -6.82 -8.10
#